data_AF-A0A158FVF3-F1
#
_entry.id   AF-A0A158FVF3-F1
#
_cell.length_a   1.000
_cell.length_b   1.000
_cell.length_c   1.000
_cell.angle_alpha   90.00
_cell.angle_beta   90.00
_cell.angle_gamma   90.00
#
_symmetry.space_group_name_H-M   'P 1'
#
loop_
_entity.id
_entity.type
_entity.pdbx_description
1 polymer ?
#
loop_
_entity_poly.entity_id
_entity_poly.type
_entity_poly.pdbx_seq_one_letter_code
_entity_poly.pdbx_strand_id
1 'polypeptide(L)'
;MSYVSSNYKQSSSAPKERWVCAPTWRHEPYSTPPPLNVRNGPAYCGQCVSYVKAVCPLLPNKDRWKKGEAVKNNRDIGEGTVIATFDEDGNYLGHAAIYVSQSPQGITVWDQYIRTTPPKPIGPRVLRWHNASGSNNGNNYYVVEPRD
;
A
#
# COMPACT_ATOMS: atom_id res chain seq x y z
N MET A 1 -3.05 -12.42 -12.53
CA MET A 1 -1.99 -12.87 -11.56
C MET A 1 -1.76 -11.70 -10.62
N SER A 2 -1.83 -11.92 -9.31
CA SER A 2 -1.62 -10.86 -8.32
C SER A 2 -0.16 -10.74 -7.88
N TYR A 3 0.24 -9.54 -7.46
CA TYR A 3 1.51 -9.34 -6.78
C TYR A 3 1.37 -9.70 -5.31
N VAL A 4 2.25 -10.57 -4.80
CA VAL A 4 2.19 -11.06 -3.41
C VAL A 4 3.55 -10.87 -2.74
N SER A 5 3.53 -10.35 -1.52
CA SER A 5 4.71 -10.21 -0.66
C SER A 5 4.62 -11.22 0.48
N SER A 6 5.57 -12.14 0.58
CA SER A 6 5.61 -13.16 1.64
C SER A 6 6.21 -12.67 2.97
N ASN A 7 6.99 -11.59 2.95
CA ASN A 7 7.77 -11.11 4.11
C ASN A 7 7.35 -9.71 4.61
N TYR A 8 6.19 -9.20 4.20
CA TYR A 8 5.79 -7.80 4.42
C TYR A 8 5.75 -7.36 5.91
N LYS A 9 5.57 -8.31 6.84
CA LYS A 9 5.58 -8.08 8.29
C LYS A 9 6.99 -7.97 8.89
N GLN A 10 7.97 -8.63 8.27
CA GLN A 10 9.32 -8.85 8.81
C GLN A 10 10.42 -8.37 7.86
N SER A 11 10.07 -7.56 6.86
CA SER A 11 11.04 -7.06 5.88
C SER A 11 12.07 -6.18 6.57
N SER A 12 13.36 -6.54 6.45
CA SER A 12 14.47 -5.73 6.94
C SER A 12 14.58 -4.39 6.21
N SER A 13 14.16 -4.33 4.94
CA SER A 13 14.11 -3.09 4.16
C SER A 13 12.90 -2.22 4.49
N ALA A 14 11.87 -2.79 5.13
CA ALA A 14 10.63 -2.10 5.49
C ALA A 14 10.10 -2.54 6.87
N PRO A 15 10.85 -2.27 7.94
CA PRO A 15 10.49 -2.69 9.28
C PRO A 15 9.26 -1.95 9.80
N LYS A 16 8.48 -2.63 10.64
CA LYS A 16 7.33 -2.07 11.36
C LYS A 16 7.76 -0.81 12.14
N GLU A 17 6.85 0.17 12.22
CA GLU A 17 7.02 1.44 12.95
C GLU A 17 8.12 2.35 12.39
N ARG A 18 8.62 2.05 11.17
CA ARG A 18 9.52 2.91 10.42
C ARG A 18 8.86 3.45 9.15
N TRP A 19 9.55 4.36 8.51
CA TRP A 19 9.16 4.98 7.24
C TRP A 19 10.17 4.65 6.16
N VAL A 20 9.70 4.12 5.04
CA VAL A 20 10.58 3.78 3.90
C VAL A 20 10.39 4.72 2.72
N CYS A 21 11.44 4.80 1.91
CA CYS A 21 11.50 5.51 0.64
C CYS A 21 11.25 4.59 -0.54
N ALA A 22 11.17 5.18 -1.73
CA ALA A 22 11.15 4.41 -2.96
C ALA A 22 12.39 3.49 -3.01
N PRO A 23 12.29 2.25 -3.53
CA PRO A 23 13.43 1.32 -3.57
C PRO A 23 14.65 1.83 -4.35
N THR A 24 14.45 2.80 -5.24
CA THR A 24 15.52 3.48 -5.99
C THR A 24 16.34 4.44 -5.13
N TRP A 25 15.86 4.79 -3.93
CA TRP A 25 16.50 5.71 -3.01
C TRP A 25 17.10 4.94 -1.83
N ARG A 26 18.43 4.73 -1.86
CA ARG A 26 19.17 3.95 -0.86
C ARG A 26 19.40 4.75 0.42
N HIS A 27 18.38 4.82 1.26
CA HIS A 27 18.46 5.36 2.61
C HIS A 27 17.84 4.38 3.61
N GLU A 28 18.41 4.36 4.82
CA GLU A 28 17.87 3.61 5.94
C GLU A 28 16.46 4.08 6.31
N PRO A 29 15.57 3.17 6.78
CA PRO A 29 14.22 3.54 7.20
C PRO A 29 14.21 4.56 8.35
N TYR A 30 13.45 5.65 8.20
CA TYR A 30 13.35 6.69 9.23
C TYR A 30 12.56 6.20 10.45
N SER A 31 13.02 6.55 11.65
CA SER A 31 12.30 6.34 12.91
C SER A 31 11.26 7.42 13.21
N THR A 32 11.36 8.56 12.52
CA THR A 32 10.42 9.69 12.61
C THR A 32 9.85 9.99 11.22
N PRO A 33 8.73 10.73 11.12
CA PRO A 33 8.18 11.13 9.83
C PRO A 33 9.26 11.77 8.93
N PRO A 34 9.49 11.28 7.69
CA PRO A 34 10.55 11.79 6.82
C PRO A 34 10.44 13.30 6.59
N PRO A 35 11.55 14.03 6.43
CA PRO A 35 11.49 15.48 6.21
C PRO A 35 10.83 15.84 4.87
N LEU A 36 10.25 17.04 4.77
CA LEU A 36 9.44 17.45 3.61
C LEU A 36 10.18 17.33 2.26
N ASN A 37 11.47 17.61 2.24
CA ASN A 37 12.32 17.58 1.04
C ASN A 37 12.48 16.19 0.41
N VAL A 38 12.23 15.10 1.16
CA VAL A 38 12.36 13.73 0.64
C VAL A 38 11.02 13.02 0.43
N ARG A 39 9.88 13.65 0.80
CA ARG A 39 8.54 13.04 0.67
C ARG A 39 8.05 12.92 -0.77
N ASN A 40 8.69 13.62 -1.70
CA ASN A 40 8.31 13.74 -3.10
C ASN A 40 9.50 13.39 -4.02
N GLY A 41 9.27 13.45 -5.34
CA GLY A 41 10.31 13.20 -6.33
C GLY A 41 10.85 11.77 -6.27
N PRO A 42 12.13 11.55 -6.61
CA PRO A 42 12.73 10.22 -6.70
C PRO A 42 12.78 9.46 -5.37
N ALA A 43 12.89 10.20 -4.25
CA ALA A 43 12.97 9.61 -2.92
C ALA A 43 11.61 9.08 -2.44
N TYR A 44 10.54 9.85 -2.66
CA TYR A 44 9.16 9.47 -2.38
C TYR A 44 8.95 8.86 -0.97
N CYS A 45 9.64 9.40 0.03
CA CYS A 45 9.68 8.83 1.37
C CYS A 45 8.36 8.93 2.13
N GLY A 46 8.01 7.85 2.82
CA GLY A 46 6.81 7.72 3.63
C GLY A 46 5.50 7.60 2.85
N GLN A 47 5.57 7.40 1.53
CA GLN A 47 4.39 7.20 0.69
C GLN A 47 3.95 5.73 0.70
N CYS A 48 2.66 5.48 0.54
CA CYS A 48 2.10 4.12 0.54
C CYS A 48 2.70 3.23 -0.56
N VAL A 49 2.88 3.77 -1.76
CA VAL A 49 3.53 3.09 -2.90
C VAL A 49 4.96 2.68 -2.57
N SER A 50 5.70 3.51 -1.82
CA SER A 50 7.08 3.22 -1.44
C SER A 50 7.17 1.98 -0.56
N TYR A 51 6.22 1.80 0.38
CA TYR A 51 6.16 0.60 1.20
C TYR A 51 5.84 -0.65 0.38
N VAL A 52 4.77 -0.65 -0.42
CA VAL A 52 4.38 -1.84 -1.18
C VAL A 52 5.48 -2.26 -2.18
N LYS A 53 6.19 -1.30 -2.78
CA LYS A 53 7.35 -1.60 -3.65
C LYS A 53 8.57 -2.10 -2.87
N ALA A 54 8.77 -1.66 -1.63
CA ALA A 54 9.87 -2.12 -0.79
C ALA A 54 9.70 -3.59 -0.35
N VAL A 55 8.46 -4.03 -0.14
CA VAL A 55 8.15 -5.42 0.27
C VAL A 55 7.79 -6.33 -0.90
N CYS A 56 7.41 -5.77 -2.05
CA CYS A 56 7.17 -6.52 -3.29
C CYS A 56 8.07 -5.99 -4.42
N PRO A 57 9.34 -6.43 -4.53
CA PRO A 57 10.29 -5.90 -5.51
C PRO A 57 9.90 -6.11 -6.98
N LEU A 58 9.07 -7.12 -7.27
CA LEU A 58 8.54 -7.39 -8.61
C LEU A 58 7.41 -6.43 -9.02
N LEU A 59 6.90 -5.63 -8.09
CA LEU A 59 5.83 -4.68 -8.34
C LEU A 59 6.35 -3.52 -9.22
N PRO A 60 5.79 -3.31 -10.43
CA PRO A 60 6.24 -2.25 -11.32
C PRO A 60 5.83 -0.87 -10.79
N ASN A 61 6.18 0.19 -11.54
CA ASN A 61 5.65 1.52 -11.25
C ASN A 61 4.12 1.53 -11.32
N LYS A 62 3.50 2.38 -10.49
CA LYS A 62 2.04 2.46 -10.32
C LYS A 62 1.25 2.74 -11.60
N ASP A 63 1.89 3.37 -12.59
CA ASP A 63 1.29 3.65 -13.90
C ASP A 63 1.11 2.36 -14.75
N ARG A 64 1.78 1.28 -14.37
CA ARG A 64 1.65 -0.07 -14.97
C ARG A 64 0.76 -1.00 -14.15
N TRP A 65 0.06 -0.48 -13.14
CA TRP A 65 -0.90 -1.26 -12.37
C TRP A 65 -2.25 -1.26 -13.07
N LYS A 66 -2.87 -2.43 -13.12
CA LYS A 66 -4.23 -2.63 -13.62
C LYS A 66 -5.15 -2.96 -12.45
N LYS A 67 -6.36 -2.41 -12.48
CA LYS A 67 -7.46 -2.74 -11.57
C LYS A 67 -7.90 -4.19 -11.80
N GLY A 68 -7.63 -5.06 -10.83
CA GLY A 68 -8.09 -6.45 -10.83
C GLY A 68 -9.40 -6.63 -10.07
N GLU A 69 -9.58 -7.84 -9.53
CA GLU A 69 -10.76 -8.21 -8.75
C GLU A 69 -10.97 -7.33 -7.51
N ALA A 70 -12.23 -7.09 -7.15
CA ALA A 70 -12.57 -6.36 -5.94
C ALA A 70 -12.12 -7.13 -4.70
N VAL A 71 -11.63 -6.43 -3.67
CA VAL A 71 -11.21 -7.08 -2.42
C VAL A 71 -12.41 -7.55 -1.61
N LYS A 72 -13.46 -6.72 -1.55
CA LYS A 72 -14.66 -7.00 -0.78
C LYS A 72 -15.34 -8.28 -1.25
N ASN A 73 -15.60 -9.19 -0.31
CA ASN A 73 -16.23 -10.50 -0.52
C ASN A 73 -15.41 -11.50 -1.34
N ASN A 74 -14.22 -11.14 -1.81
CA ASN A 74 -13.35 -12.05 -2.53
C ASN A 74 -12.61 -12.97 -1.54
N ARG A 75 -12.97 -14.26 -1.55
CA ARG A 75 -12.43 -15.28 -0.65
C ARG A 75 -11.12 -15.89 -1.14
N ASP A 76 -10.72 -15.61 -2.38
CA ASP A 76 -9.55 -16.19 -3.03
C ASP A 76 -8.30 -15.32 -2.84
N ILE A 77 -8.43 -14.13 -2.24
CA ILE A 77 -7.30 -13.24 -1.97
C ILE A 77 -6.47 -13.79 -0.81
N GLY A 78 -5.25 -14.20 -1.14
CA GLY A 78 -4.25 -14.59 -0.16
C GLY A 78 -3.67 -13.40 0.61
N GLU A 79 -3.34 -13.63 1.87
CA GLU A 79 -2.52 -12.73 2.68
C GLU A 79 -1.22 -12.34 1.94
N GLY A 80 -0.81 -11.08 2.04
CA GLY A 80 0.37 -10.56 1.35
C GLY A 80 0.09 -9.96 -0.03
N THR A 81 -1.14 -10.08 -0.54
CA THR A 81 -1.53 -9.53 -1.85
C THR A 81 -1.47 -8.00 -1.85
N VAL A 82 -0.87 -7.41 -2.88
CA VAL A 82 -0.87 -5.96 -3.10
C VAL A 82 -2.26 -5.53 -3.57
N ILE A 83 -2.85 -4.56 -2.87
CA ILE A 83 -4.15 -3.97 -3.18
C ILE A 83 -4.03 -2.46 -3.29
N ALA A 84 -4.87 -1.84 -4.11
CA ALA A 84 -4.87 -0.40 -4.30
C ALA A 84 -6.26 0.13 -4.61
N THR A 85 -6.41 1.45 -4.51
CA THR A 85 -7.57 2.18 -5.01
C THR A 85 -7.31 2.63 -6.45
N PHE A 86 -8.37 2.60 -7.26
CA PHE A 86 -8.33 2.91 -8.69
C PHE A 86 -9.45 3.90 -9.04
N ASP A 87 -9.23 4.72 -10.07
CA ASP A 87 -10.25 5.60 -10.64
C ASP A 87 -11.24 4.82 -11.54
N GLU A 88 -12.17 5.55 -12.16
CA GLU A 88 -13.19 4.99 -13.05
C GLU A 88 -12.58 4.36 -14.31
N ASP A 89 -11.45 4.89 -14.78
CA ASP A 89 -10.68 4.38 -15.93
C ASP A 89 -9.77 3.19 -15.56
N GLY A 90 -9.76 2.78 -14.28
CA GLY A 90 -8.95 1.67 -13.79
C GLY A 90 -7.48 1.99 -13.60
N ASN A 91 -7.11 3.28 -13.53
CA ASN A 91 -5.75 3.72 -13.20
C ASN A 91 -5.59 3.89 -11.68
N TYR A 92 -4.37 3.71 -11.18
CA TYR A 92 -4.09 3.89 -9.76
C TYR A 92 -4.46 5.30 -9.28
N LEU A 93 -5.28 5.39 -8.23
CA LEU A 93 -5.68 6.66 -7.64
C LEU A 93 -5.75 6.53 -6.11
N GLY A 94 -4.85 7.19 -5.39
CA GLY A 94 -5.01 7.44 -3.95
C GLY A 94 -4.08 6.63 -3.05
N HIS A 95 -4.29 5.33 -2.89
CA HIS A 95 -3.60 4.53 -1.87
C HIS A 95 -3.29 3.10 -2.30
N ALA A 96 -2.21 2.55 -1.74
CA ALA A 96 -1.78 1.16 -1.92
C ALA A 96 -1.45 0.52 -0.58
N ALA A 97 -1.72 -0.76 -0.42
CA ALA A 97 -1.48 -1.49 0.81
C ALA A 97 -1.21 -2.97 0.55
N ILE A 98 -0.74 -3.68 1.57
CA ILE A 98 -0.66 -5.14 1.58
C ILE A 98 -1.89 -5.69 2.33
N TYR A 99 -2.67 -6.52 1.66
CA TYR A 99 -3.82 -7.21 2.24
C TYR A 99 -3.38 -8.24 3.28
N VAL A 100 -4.08 -8.29 4.42
CA VAL A 100 -3.90 -9.33 5.44
C VAL A 100 -5.11 -10.25 5.48
N SER A 101 -6.27 -9.66 5.70
CA SER A 101 -7.54 -10.35 5.86
C SER A 101 -8.70 -9.38 5.71
N GLN A 102 -9.92 -9.88 5.66
CA GLN A 102 -11.12 -9.07 5.72
C GLN A 102 -12.13 -9.65 6.70
N SER A 103 -12.97 -8.78 7.25
CA SER A 103 -14.01 -9.11 8.22
C SER A 103 -15.27 -8.27 7.95
N PRO A 104 -16.38 -8.49 8.68
CA PRO A 104 -17.54 -7.61 8.59
C PRO A 104 -17.26 -6.13 8.89
N GLN A 105 -16.13 -5.79 9.53
CA GLN A 105 -15.75 -4.41 9.83
C GLN A 105 -14.97 -3.72 8.70
N GLY A 106 -14.16 -4.46 7.95
CA GLY A 106 -13.28 -3.87 6.96
C GLY A 106 -12.21 -4.82 6.42
N ILE A 107 -11.23 -4.23 5.75
CA ILE A 107 -10.00 -4.90 5.32
C ILE A 107 -8.91 -4.62 6.35
N THR A 108 -8.28 -5.66 6.89
CA THR A 108 -7.02 -5.51 7.63
C THR A 108 -5.87 -5.45 6.63
N VAL A 109 -5.08 -4.38 6.71
CA VAL A 109 -3.96 -4.14 5.80
C VAL A 109 -2.70 -3.76 6.54
N TRP A 110 -1.56 -3.88 5.88
CA TRP A 110 -0.33 -3.17 6.23
C TRP A 110 -0.06 -2.05 5.22
N ASP A 111 0.25 -0.87 5.73
CA ASP A 111 0.61 0.29 4.92
C ASP A 111 1.43 1.34 5.68
N GLN A 112 1.82 2.40 4.97
CA GLN A 112 2.34 3.65 5.52
C GLN A 112 1.72 4.83 4.76
N TYR A 113 1.67 6.02 5.35
CA TYR A 113 1.26 7.24 4.66
C TYR A 113 1.73 8.51 5.39
N ILE A 114 2.28 9.46 4.64
CA ILE A 114 2.87 10.69 5.20
C ILE A 114 2.03 11.95 4.94
N ARG A 115 1.10 11.89 3.98
CA ARG A 115 0.34 13.07 3.49
C ARG A 115 -0.95 13.37 4.27
N THR A 116 -1.30 12.54 5.25
CA THR A 116 -2.48 12.76 6.11
C THR A 116 -2.05 13.08 7.54
N THR A 117 -2.97 13.66 8.31
CA THR A 117 -2.77 14.00 9.72
C THR A 117 -3.69 13.15 10.60
N PRO A 118 -3.15 12.37 11.56
CA PRO A 118 -1.72 12.15 11.79
C PRO A 118 -1.07 11.27 10.71
N PRO A 119 0.22 11.46 10.40
CA PRO A 119 0.98 10.57 9.53
C PRO A 119 1.17 9.20 10.21
N LYS A 120 1.17 8.11 9.44
CA LYS A 120 1.32 6.74 9.97
C LYS A 120 2.54 6.01 9.38
N PRO A 121 3.47 5.47 10.20
CA PRO A 121 4.54 4.59 9.74
C PRO A 121 4.01 3.23 9.31
N ILE A 122 4.92 2.35 8.86
CA ILE A 122 4.59 0.96 8.50
C ILE A 122 3.92 0.26 9.67
N GLY A 123 2.75 -0.34 9.41
CA GLY A 123 2.08 -1.18 10.38
C GLY A 123 0.65 -1.52 9.99
N PRO A 124 -0.03 -2.35 10.79
CA PRO A 124 -1.39 -2.76 10.51
C PRO A 124 -2.40 -1.63 10.71
N ARG A 125 -3.48 -1.62 9.93
CA ARG A 125 -4.72 -0.89 10.23
C ARG A 125 -5.94 -1.56 9.59
N VAL A 126 -7.12 -1.18 10.05
CA VAL A 126 -8.40 -1.59 9.45
C VAL A 126 -8.95 -0.47 8.58
N LEU A 127 -9.15 -0.77 7.29
CA LEU A 127 -9.89 0.06 6.35
C LEU A 127 -11.36 -0.29 6.47
N ARG A 128 -12.13 0.57 7.14
CA ARG A 128 -13.55 0.30 7.39
C ARG A 128 -14.36 0.30 6.10
N TRP A 129 -15.33 -0.59 6.00
CA TRP A 129 -16.34 -0.49 4.95
C TRP A 129 -17.12 0.82 5.06
N HIS A 130 -17.55 1.37 3.93
CA HIS A 130 -18.41 2.56 3.86
C HIS A 130 -17.82 3.83 4.51
N ASN A 131 -16.50 3.90 4.68
CA ASN A 131 -15.85 5.13 5.11
C ASN A 131 -16.07 6.23 4.05
N ALA A 132 -16.36 7.46 4.47
CA ALA A 132 -16.57 8.57 3.54
C ALA A 132 -15.28 8.99 2.80
N SER A 133 -14.11 8.76 3.40
CA SER A 133 -12.82 9.05 2.76
C SER A 133 -12.42 7.92 1.80
N GLY A 134 -12.20 8.26 0.53
CA GLY A 134 -11.94 7.29 -0.55
C GLY A 134 -10.85 6.27 -0.22
N SER A 135 -9.69 6.72 0.25
CA SER A 135 -8.55 5.86 0.63
C SER A 135 -8.75 5.10 1.94
N ASN A 136 -9.70 5.49 2.79
CA ASN A 136 -10.00 4.81 4.05
C ASN A 136 -11.20 3.86 3.94
N ASN A 137 -11.86 3.83 2.77
CA ASN A 137 -13.00 2.99 2.49
C ASN A 137 -12.56 1.67 1.90
N GLY A 138 -12.75 0.58 2.65
CA GLY A 138 -12.41 -0.76 2.17
C GLY A 138 -13.11 -1.13 0.85
N ASN A 139 -14.29 -0.56 0.55
CA ASN A 139 -15.03 -0.84 -0.68
C ASN A 139 -14.27 -0.44 -1.95
N ASN A 140 -13.29 0.47 -1.83
CA ASN A 140 -12.59 1.04 -2.97
C ASN A 140 -11.31 0.29 -3.35
N TYR A 141 -11.02 -0.81 -2.68
CA TYR A 141 -9.79 -1.56 -2.90
C TYR A 141 -9.99 -2.75 -3.84
N TYR A 142 -9.05 -2.86 -4.77
CA TYR A 142 -8.97 -3.91 -5.77
C TYR A 142 -7.57 -4.53 -5.75
N VAL A 143 -7.47 -5.77 -6.18
CA VAL A 143 -6.20 -6.46 -6.38
C VAL A 143 -5.39 -5.71 -7.45
N VAL A 144 -4.09 -5.53 -7.20
CA VAL A 144 -3.18 -4.98 -8.21
C VAL A 144 -2.71 -6.11 -9.12
N GLU A 145 -2.93 -5.93 -10.42
CA GLU A 145 -2.50 -6.85 -11.47
C GLU A 145 -1.55 -6.18 -12.47
N PRO A 146 -0.73 -6.96 -13.21
CA PRO A 146 0.05 -6.45 -14.33
C PRO A 146 -0.85 -5.82 -15.39
N ARG A 147 -0.42 -4.69 -15.94
CA ARG A 147 -0.97 -4.15 -17.19
C ARG A 147 -0.33 -4.90 -18.35
N ASP A 148 -1.17 -5.60 -19.13
CA ASP A 148 -0.80 -6.28 -20.37
C ASP A 148 -0.27 -5.29 -21.42
#